data_AF-A0A817PRF5-F1
#
_entry.id   AF-A0A817PRF5-F1
#
_cell.length_a   1.000
_cell.length_b   1.000
_cell.length_c   1.000
_cell.angle_alpha   90.00
_cell.angle_beta   90.00
_cell.angle_gamma   90.00
#
_symmetry.space_group_name_H-M   'P 1'
#
loop_
_entity.id
_entity.type
_entity.pdbx_description
1 polymer ?
#
loop_
_entity_poly.entity_id
_entity_poly.type
_entity_poly.pdbx_seq_one_letter_code
_entity_poly.pdbx_strand_id
1 'polypeptide(L)'
;MSASSDLYSADILKNVSIQFNRYFSIFIFIFGTVGNILNCFVLSQPTLRINPCAYLFLISSIANIISITFGLTTRILAGWDMDLTDTNSFFCKIRAFIMFVSRTIAFWLIAFATIDRWFLSCSQYQRRKMSSLKNAQRGTIIIIILCILLYGQVIYCYEADLISTPLHCYGKTVACRLLTDVTYALITVLFPLSIMCIFGVMTISNIRQTYYVILFKRKIRETDNENKKTLILTNGQRERWKRIDRYLRHVLFIQIILLTIFTLPQVIEKIYTTLTVNTRKSMLHMTIDKFIYNFALLLTYLASGMPFYIYTLSGGSIFRTTLRNLIRSIFKNN
;
A
#
# COMPACT_ATOMS: atom_id res chain seq x y z
N MET A 1 28.63 13.40 -35.16
CA MET A 1 29.14 13.10 -33.81
C MET A 1 28.04 12.98 -32.75
N SER A 2 26.93 13.74 -32.80
CA SER A 2 25.83 13.62 -31.83
C SER A 2 25.02 12.30 -31.93
N ALA A 3 24.73 11.81 -33.12
CA ALA A 3 23.93 10.59 -33.29
C ALA A 3 24.60 9.31 -32.74
N SER A 4 25.94 9.23 -32.82
CA SER A 4 26.71 8.09 -32.29
C SER A 4 26.84 8.13 -30.76
N SER A 5 26.96 9.33 -30.16
CA SER A 5 26.96 9.50 -28.70
C SER A 5 25.59 9.21 -28.09
N ASP A 6 24.51 9.56 -28.79
CA ASP A 6 23.14 9.29 -28.35
C ASP A 6 22.83 7.80 -28.37
N LEU A 7 23.31 7.07 -29.39
CA LEU A 7 23.15 5.61 -29.50
C LEU A 7 23.89 4.89 -28.37
N TYR A 8 25.15 5.27 -28.12
CA TYR A 8 25.95 4.71 -27.04
C TYR A 8 25.34 4.97 -25.65
N SER A 9 24.84 6.19 -25.44
CA SER A 9 24.17 6.55 -24.18
C SER A 9 22.86 5.77 -23.98
N ALA A 10 22.09 5.55 -25.05
CA ALA A 10 20.89 4.74 -25.01
C ALA A 10 21.19 3.27 -24.66
N ASP A 11 22.26 2.69 -25.21
CA ASP A 11 22.66 1.32 -24.90
C ASP A 11 23.12 1.14 -23.45
N ILE A 12 23.90 2.07 -22.91
CA ILE A 12 24.27 2.06 -21.49
C ILE A 12 23.01 2.12 -20.63
N LEU A 13 22.11 3.06 -20.92
CA LEU A 13 20.90 3.25 -20.12
C LEU A 13 19.98 2.01 -20.18
N LYS A 14 19.88 1.38 -21.34
CA LYS A 14 19.16 0.12 -21.53
C LYS A 14 19.76 -0.99 -20.67
N ASN A 15 21.08 -1.16 -20.67
CA ASN A 15 21.78 -2.16 -19.86
C ASN A 15 21.58 -1.91 -18.36
N VAL A 16 21.71 -0.67 -17.91
CA VAL A 16 21.43 -0.28 -16.52
C VAL A 16 19.98 -0.59 -16.15
N SER A 17 19.02 -0.25 -17.01
CA SER A 17 17.60 -0.54 -16.81
C SER A 17 17.33 -2.03 -16.65
N ILE A 18 17.95 -2.88 -17.47
CA ILE A 18 17.79 -4.35 -17.39
C ILE A 18 18.33 -4.87 -16.05
N GLN A 19 19.55 -4.50 -15.67
CA GLN A 19 20.16 -4.97 -14.42
C GLN A 19 19.39 -4.47 -13.19
N PHE A 20 18.97 -3.20 -13.22
CA PHE A 20 18.17 -2.60 -12.16
C PHE A 20 16.83 -3.33 -12.00
N ASN A 21 16.10 -3.54 -13.10
CA ASN A 21 14.85 -4.28 -13.08
C ASN A 21 15.05 -5.72 -12.58
N ARG A 22 16.14 -6.39 -12.96
CA ARG A 22 16.41 -7.77 -12.55
C ARG A 22 16.67 -7.87 -11.05
N TYR A 23 17.70 -7.20 -10.55
CA TYR A 23 18.13 -7.37 -9.15
C TYR A 23 17.22 -6.64 -8.15
N PHE A 24 16.75 -5.44 -8.48
CA PHE A 24 15.89 -4.70 -7.57
C PHE A 24 14.50 -5.34 -7.45
N SER A 25 13.96 -5.91 -8.54
CA SER A 25 12.70 -6.68 -8.46
C SER A 25 12.82 -7.92 -7.58
N ILE A 26 13.92 -8.67 -7.69
CA ILE A 26 14.18 -9.84 -6.82
C ILE A 26 14.26 -9.41 -5.36
N PHE A 27 14.98 -8.33 -5.07
CA PHE A 27 15.07 -7.78 -3.72
C PHE A 27 13.68 -7.43 -3.18
N ILE A 28 12.88 -6.66 -3.93
CA ILE A 28 11.52 -6.28 -3.50
C ILE A 28 10.63 -7.52 -3.35
N PHE A 29 10.75 -8.50 -4.24
CA PHE A 29 9.96 -9.72 -4.18
C PHE A 29 10.23 -10.52 -2.91
N ILE A 30 11.50 -10.77 -2.57
CA ILE A 30 11.88 -11.52 -1.37
C ILE A 30 11.44 -10.78 -0.11
N PHE A 31 11.89 -9.53 0.06
CA PHE A 31 11.60 -8.77 1.28
C PHE A 31 10.11 -8.41 1.37
N GLY A 32 9.48 -8.03 0.26
CA GLY A 32 8.06 -7.71 0.23
C GLY A 32 7.16 -8.90 0.53
N THR A 33 7.47 -10.10 0.00
CA THR A 33 6.69 -11.31 0.27
C THR A 33 6.89 -11.78 1.71
N VAL A 34 8.15 -11.90 2.16
CA VAL A 34 8.47 -12.30 3.54
C VAL A 34 7.85 -11.33 4.55
N GLY A 35 8.00 -10.03 4.33
CA GLY A 35 7.40 -9.00 5.17
C GLY A 35 5.89 -9.16 5.29
N ASN A 36 5.17 -9.21 4.17
CA ASN A 36 3.71 -9.35 4.23
C ASN A 36 3.25 -10.68 4.84
N ILE A 37 3.97 -11.80 4.65
CA ILE A 37 3.68 -13.07 5.32
C ILE A 37 3.83 -12.94 6.84
N LEU A 38 4.93 -12.35 7.30
CA LEU A 38 5.14 -12.11 8.73
C LEU A 38 4.08 -11.17 9.31
N ASN A 39 3.66 -10.15 8.57
CA ASN A 39 2.52 -9.32 8.93
C ASN A 39 1.25 -10.15 9.11
N CYS A 40 0.96 -11.07 8.19
CA CYS A 40 -0.20 -11.94 8.30
C CYS A 40 -0.16 -12.76 9.58
N PHE A 41 0.98 -13.37 9.91
CA PHE A 41 1.12 -14.15 11.15
C PHE A 41 0.95 -13.30 12.41
N VAL A 42 1.55 -12.10 12.47
CA VAL A 42 1.48 -11.24 13.64
C VAL A 42 0.07 -10.64 13.81
N LEU A 43 -0.53 -10.13 12.74
CA LEU A 43 -1.85 -9.48 12.80
C LEU A 43 -2.99 -10.49 13.00
N SER A 44 -2.78 -11.76 12.65
CA SER A 44 -3.74 -12.85 12.92
C SER A 44 -3.77 -13.29 14.39
N GLN A 45 -2.84 -12.82 15.22
CA GLN A 45 -2.81 -13.17 16.63
C GLN A 45 -4.11 -12.78 17.35
N PRO A 46 -4.61 -13.61 18.30
CA PRO A 46 -5.88 -13.35 19.00
C PRO A 46 -5.97 -11.96 19.64
N THR A 47 -4.83 -11.42 20.06
CA THR A 47 -4.74 -10.12 20.71
C THR A 47 -4.89 -8.93 19.76
N LEU A 48 -4.66 -9.14 18.46
CA LEU A 48 -4.70 -8.08 17.44
C LEU A 48 -5.90 -8.24 16.50
N ARG A 49 -6.28 -9.46 16.13
CA ARG A 49 -7.35 -9.73 15.14
C ARG A 49 -8.73 -9.18 15.49
N ILE A 50 -8.98 -8.85 16.77
CA ILE A 50 -10.24 -8.26 17.24
C ILE A 50 -10.29 -6.74 16.94
N ASN A 51 -9.14 -6.09 16.74
CA ASN A 51 -9.07 -4.67 16.42
C ASN A 51 -9.40 -4.45 14.93
N PRO A 52 -10.41 -3.61 14.60
CA PRO A 52 -10.84 -3.39 13.21
C PRO A 52 -9.70 -2.92 12.27
N CYS A 53 -8.84 -2.03 12.74
CA CYS A 53 -7.71 -1.53 11.95
C CYS A 53 -6.64 -2.60 11.74
N ALA A 54 -6.35 -3.43 12.75
CA ALA A 54 -5.42 -4.54 12.58
C ALA A 54 -5.95 -5.58 11.59
N TYR A 55 -7.27 -5.83 11.60
CA TYR A 55 -7.93 -6.65 10.58
C TYR A 55 -7.77 -6.06 9.17
N LEU A 56 -7.98 -4.75 8.99
CA LEU A 56 -7.79 -4.10 7.69
C LEU A 56 -6.33 -4.18 7.20
N PHE A 57 -5.35 -4.02 8.09
CA PHE A 57 -3.93 -4.22 7.77
C PHE A 57 -3.60 -5.66 7.39
N LEU A 58 -4.24 -6.65 8.03
CA LEU A 58 -4.08 -8.06 7.69
C LEU A 58 -4.57 -8.33 6.26
N ILE A 59 -5.79 -7.90 5.92
CA ILE A 59 -6.33 -8.11 4.56
C ILE A 59 -5.51 -7.32 3.53
N SER A 60 -5.04 -6.11 3.86
CA SER A 60 -4.14 -5.34 3.00
C SER A 60 -2.82 -6.07 2.74
N SER A 61 -2.27 -6.76 3.75
CA SER A 61 -1.04 -7.56 3.61
C SER A 61 -1.26 -8.76 2.67
N ILE A 62 -2.42 -9.42 2.74
CA ILE A 62 -2.79 -10.50 1.79
C ILE A 62 -2.89 -9.94 0.37
N ALA A 63 -3.57 -8.80 0.18
CA ALA A 63 -3.69 -8.15 -1.11
C ALA A 63 -2.32 -7.71 -1.67
N ASN A 64 -1.40 -7.23 -0.82
CA ASN A 64 -0.03 -6.93 -1.22
C ASN A 64 0.77 -8.16 -1.64
N ILE A 65 0.59 -9.32 -0.98
CA ILE A 65 1.20 -10.59 -1.44
C ILE A 65 0.72 -10.92 -2.84
N ILE A 66 -0.59 -10.84 -3.09
CA ILE A 66 -1.16 -11.12 -4.42
C ILE A 66 -0.57 -10.15 -5.46
N SER A 67 -0.54 -8.85 -5.15
CA SER A 67 0.03 -7.81 -6.03
C SER A 67 1.50 -8.05 -6.35
N ILE A 68 2.32 -8.39 -5.34
CA ILE A 68 3.75 -8.68 -5.51
C ILE A 68 3.94 -9.97 -6.32
N THR A 69 3.24 -11.05 -5.96
CA THR A 69 3.37 -12.34 -6.64
C THR A 69 2.98 -12.24 -8.09
N PHE A 70 1.82 -11.68 -8.42
CA PHE A 70 1.39 -11.58 -9.81
C PHE A 70 2.09 -10.46 -10.57
N GLY A 71 2.48 -9.37 -9.90
CA GLY A 71 3.07 -8.18 -10.50
C GLY A 71 4.58 -8.22 -10.72
N LEU A 72 5.36 -8.75 -9.76
CA LEU A 72 6.82 -8.81 -9.87
C LEU A 72 7.33 -10.09 -10.53
N THR A 73 6.65 -11.23 -10.39
CA THR A 73 7.16 -12.51 -10.95
C THR A 73 7.42 -12.42 -12.45
N THR A 74 6.50 -11.87 -13.24
CA THR A 74 6.77 -11.76 -14.69
C THR A 74 7.79 -10.69 -15.02
N ARG A 75 8.01 -9.67 -14.16
CA ARG A 75 9.10 -8.71 -14.34
C ARG A 75 10.47 -9.28 -14.07
N ILE A 76 10.55 -10.15 -13.07
CA ILE A 76 11.73 -10.98 -12.84
C ILE A 76 11.97 -11.77 -14.13
N LEU A 77 10.98 -12.52 -14.65
CA LEU A 77 11.11 -13.27 -15.91
C LEU A 77 11.45 -12.40 -17.14
N ALA A 78 10.89 -11.20 -17.27
CA ALA A 78 11.21 -10.24 -18.32
C ALA A 78 12.69 -9.83 -18.29
N GLY A 79 13.29 -9.82 -17.10
CA GLY A 79 14.72 -9.60 -16.92
C GLY A 79 15.57 -10.65 -17.63
N TRP A 80 15.05 -11.83 -17.97
CA TRP A 80 15.73 -12.88 -18.75
C TRP A 80 15.02 -13.21 -20.06
N ASP A 81 14.25 -12.27 -20.62
CA ASP A 81 13.51 -12.44 -21.89
C ASP A 81 12.52 -13.64 -21.87
N MET A 82 12.01 -14.00 -20.68
CA MET A 82 11.07 -15.11 -20.47
C MET A 82 9.68 -14.63 -20.02
N ASP A 83 9.30 -13.38 -20.28
CA ASP A 83 7.97 -12.88 -19.90
C ASP A 83 6.91 -13.36 -20.90
N LEU A 84 6.17 -14.41 -20.51
CA LEU A 84 5.02 -14.92 -21.27
C LEU A 84 3.95 -13.86 -21.52
N THR A 85 3.90 -12.78 -20.74
CA THR A 85 2.93 -11.70 -20.94
C THR A 85 3.29 -10.76 -22.07
N ASP A 86 4.52 -10.81 -22.57
CA ASP A 86 4.94 -10.02 -23.73
C ASP A 86 4.37 -10.60 -25.02
N THR A 87 4.14 -11.92 -25.09
CA THR A 87 3.66 -12.61 -26.30
C THR A 87 2.24 -13.16 -26.18
N ASN A 88 1.76 -13.44 -24.96
CA ASN A 88 0.45 -14.05 -24.75
C ASN A 88 -0.54 -13.07 -24.09
N SER A 89 -1.55 -12.67 -24.86
CA SER A 89 -2.59 -11.72 -24.42
C SER A 89 -3.41 -12.22 -23.23
N PHE A 90 -3.67 -13.52 -23.11
CA PHE A 90 -4.43 -14.05 -21.98
C PHE A 90 -3.69 -13.85 -20.66
N PHE A 91 -2.40 -14.21 -20.62
CA PHE A 91 -1.57 -13.99 -19.44
C PHE A 91 -1.36 -12.50 -19.15
N CYS A 92 -1.15 -11.67 -20.17
CA CYS A 92 -1.09 -10.21 -20.04
C CYS A 92 -2.34 -9.64 -19.35
N LYS A 93 -3.54 -9.98 -19.85
CA LYS A 93 -4.82 -9.49 -19.34
C LYS A 93 -5.06 -9.91 -17.89
N ILE A 94 -4.91 -11.18 -17.57
CA ILE A 94 -5.14 -11.71 -16.22
C ILE A 94 -4.15 -11.14 -15.22
N ARG A 95 -2.86 -11.10 -15.58
CA ARG A 95 -1.82 -10.50 -14.75
C ARG A 95 -2.14 -9.05 -14.43
N ALA A 96 -2.42 -8.24 -15.45
CA ALA A 96 -2.72 -6.82 -15.28
C ALA A 96 -3.96 -6.65 -14.39
N PHE A 97 -5.02 -7.41 -14.64
CA PHE A 97 -6.24 -7.39 -13.86
C PHE A 97 -5.98 -7.70 -12.37
N ILE A 98 -5.34 -8.84 -12.07
CA ILE A 98 -5.05 -9.25 -10.68
C ILE A 98 -4.17 -8.22 -9.98
N MET A 99 -3.14 -7.73 -10.67
CA MET A 99 -2.22 -6.72 -10.12
C MET A 99 -2.95 -5.42 -9.76
N PHE A 100 -3.74 -4.87 -10.69
CA PHE A 100 -4.48 -3.63 -10.41
C PHE A 100 -5.52 -3.82 -9.31
N VAL A 101 -6.35 -4.86 -9.39
CA VAL A 101 -7.38 -5.14 -8.38
C VAL A 101 -6.77 -5.29 -6.99
N SER A 102 -5.76 -6.14 -6.84
CA SER A 102 -5.13 -6.41 -5.54
C SER A 102 -4.43 -5.17 -4.96
N ARG A 103 -3.74 -4.39 -5.79
CA ARG A 103 -3.10 -3.13 -5.37
C ARG A 103 -4.12 -2.10 -4.91
N THR A 104 -5.21 -1.92 -5.65
CA THR A 104 -6.28 -0.97 -5.30
C THR A 104 -6.96 -1.39 -4.01
N ILE A 105 -7.27 -2.68 -3.84
CA ILE A 105 -7.79 -3.21 -2.57
C ILE A 105 -6.84 -2.86 -1.41
N ALA A 106 -5.54 -3.13 -1.56
CA ALA A 106 -4.57 -2.85 -0.51
C ALA A 106 -4.60 -1.37 -0.09
N PHE A 107 -4.65 -0.43 -1.04
CA PHE A 107 -4.65 1.02 -0.78
C PHE A 107 -5.96 1.49 -0.14
N TRP A 108 -7.10 1.04 -0.65
CA TRP A 108 -8.41 1.39 -0.09
C TRP A 108 -8.62 0.81 1.31
N LEU A 109 -8.03 -0.34 1.65
CA LEU A 109 -8.06 -0.87 3.01
C LEU A 109 -7.26 -0.01 3.99
N ILE A 110 -6.15 0.59 3.56
CA ILE A 110 -5.41 1.56 4.40
C ILE A 110 -6.20 2.86 4.53
N ALA A 111 -6.80 3.36 3.45
CA ALA A 111 -7.71 4.51 3.52
C ALA A 111 -8.87 4.24 4.48
N PHE A 112 -9.49 3.05 4.42
CA PHE A 112 -10.55 2.68 5.33
C PHE A 112 -10.07 2.54 6.78
N ALA A 113 -8.83 2.07 6.99
CA ALA A 113 -8.22 2.07 8.31
C ALA A 113 -8.04 3.49 8.86
N THR A 114 -7.71 4.49 8.04
CA THR A 114 -7.66 5.90 8.50
C THR A 114 -9.02 6.43 8.91
N ILE A 115 -10.08 6.07 8.19
CA ILE A 115 -11.46 6.43 8.54
C ILE A 115 -11.86 5.76 9.87
N ASP A 116 -11.54 4.47 10.05
CA ASP A 116 -11.77 3.73 11.30
C ASP A 116 -11.07 4.40 12.50
N ARG A 117 -9.81 4.81 12.33
CA ARG A 117 -9.06 5.55 13.35
C ARG A 117 -9.69 6.92 13.65
N TRP A 118 -10.22 7.60 12.65
CA TRP A 118 -10.95 8.84 12.84
C TRP A 118 -12.24 8.62 13.65
N PHE A 119 -13.02 7.59 13.33
CA PHE A 119 -14.22 7.25 14.11
C PHE A 119 -13.89 7.01 15.59
N LEU A 120 -12.82 6.27 15.89
CA LEU A 120 -12.36 6.06 17.27
C LEU A 120 -11.90 7.34 17.97
N SER A 121 -11.35 8.31 17.24
CA SER A 121 -10.91 9.58 17.81
C SER A 121 -12.06 10.52 18.20
N CYS A 122 -13.27 10.28 17.71
CA CYS A 122 -14.40 11.16 17.94
C CYS A 122 -14.88 11.17 19.40
N SER A 123 -15.30 12.34 19.90
CA SER A 123 -15.87 12.49 21.24
C SER A 123 -17.28 11.90 21.39
N GLN A 124 -18.04 11.84 20.30
CA GLN A 124 -19.40 11.29 20.28
C GLN A 124 -19.38 9.76 20.27
N TYR A 125 -20.13 9.13 21.19
CA TYR A 125 -20.23 7.67 21.30
C TYR A 125 -20.73 6.99 20.02
N GLN A 126 -21.77 7.56 19.38
CA GLN A 126 -22.35 6.99 18.16
C GLN A 126 -21.33 6.89 17.02
N ARG A 127 -20.49 7.92 16.85
CA ARG A 127 -19.40 7.92 15.87
C ARG A 127 -18.33 6.88 16.20
N ARG A 128 -17.93 6.73 17.47
CA ARG A 128 -16.97 5.69 17.88
C ARG A 128 -17.48 4.28 17.64
N LYS A 129 -18.78 4.03 17.83
CA LYS A 129 -19.41 2.72 17.60
C LYS A 129 -19.29 2.27 16.14
N MET A 130 -19.10 3.19 15.20
CA MET A 130 -18.87 2.86 13.79
C MET A 130 -17.56 2.11 13.56
N SER A 131 -16.54 2.33 14.39
CA SER A 131 -15.32 1.50 14.43
C SER A 131 -15.64 0.17 15.09
N SER A 132 -16.08 -0.79 14.28
CA SER A 132 -16.38 -2.15 14.71
C SER A 132 -15.87 -3.16 13.69
N LEU A 133 -15.53 -4.37 14.16
CA LEU A 133 -15.02 -5.42 13.29
C LEU A 133 -16.03 -5.80 12.20
N LYS A 134 -17.33 -5.80 12.54
CA LYS A 134 -18.42 -6.06 11.58
C LYS A 134 -18.44 -5.04 10.45
N ASN A 135 -18.26 -3.76 10.75
CA ASN A 135 -18.21 -2.71 9.73
C ASN A 135 -16.93 -2.80 8.90
N ALA A 136 -15.79 -3.11 9.53
CA ALA A 136 -14.54 -3.34 8.81
C ALA A 136 -14.65 -4.50 7.81
N GLN A 137 -15.27 -5.61 8.20
CA GLN A 137 -15.52 -6.77 7.33
C GLN A 137 -16.47 -6.42 6.18
N ARG A 138 -17.61 -5.79 6.47
CA ARG A 138 -18.58 -5.35 5.44
C ARG A 138 -17.94 -4.39 4.44
N GLY A 139 -17.22 -3.38 4.94
CA GLY A 139 -16.50 -2.43 4.09
C GLY A 139 -15.42 -3.09 3.24
N THR A 140 -14.71 -4.09 3.79
CA THR A 140 -13.72 -4.88 3.03
C THR A 140 -14.39 -5.59 1.84
N ILE A 141 -15.53 -6.25 2.05
CA ILE A 141 -16.27 -6.94 0.98
C ILE A 141 -16.71 -5.94 -0.10
N ILE A 142 -17.25 -4.78 0.31
CA ILE A 142 -17.66 -3.73 -0.63
C ILE A 142 -16.46 -3.23 -1.45
N ILE A 143 -15.32 -2.95 -0.80
CA ILE A 143 -14.09 -2.52 -1.49
C ILE A 143 -13.66 -3.55 -2.53
N ILE A 144 -13.64 -4.84 -2.18
CA ILE A 144 -13.24 -5.92 -3.09
C ILE A 144 -14.14 -5.96 -4.32
N ILE A 145 -15.46 -5.95 -4.13
CA ILE A 145 -16.44 -5.98 -5.22
C ILE A 145 -16.27 -4.76 -6.13
N LEU A 146 -16.18 -3.56 -5.56
CA LEU A 146 -16.00 -2.33 -6.32
C LEU A 146 -14.69 -2.33 -7.11
N CYS A 147 -13.59 -2.83 -6.54
CA CYS A 147 -12.31 -2.93 -7.24
C CYS A 147 -12.37 -3.91 -8.41
N ILE A 148 -13.02 -5.07 -8.25
CA ILE A 148 -13.21 -6.06 -9.31
C ILE A 148 -14.02 -5.46 -10.47
N LEU A 149 -15.14 -4.78 -10.17
CA LEU A 149 -15.98 -4.14 -11.18
C LEU A 149 -15.24 -3.02 -11.91
N LEU A 150 -14.57 -2.14 -11.15
CA LEU A 150 -13.82 -1.00 -11.70
C LEU A 150 -12.73 -1.43 -12.68
N TYR A 151 -11.99 -2.49 -12.35
CA TYR A 151 -10.89 -2.98 -13.16
C TYR A 151 -11.29 -4.04 -14.18
N GLY A 152 -12.58 -4.41 -14.29
CA GLY A 152 -13.05 -5.31 -15.33
C GLY A 152 -12.68 -4.83 -16.74
N GLN A 153 -12.63 -3.51 -16.95
CA GLN A 153 -12.19 -2.90 -18.20
C GLN A 153 -10.76 -3.28 -18.62
N VAL A 154 -9.87 -3.63 -17.68
CA VAL A 154 -8.48 -4.04 -17.98
C VAL A 154 -8.44 -5.30 -18.83
N ILE A 155 -9.36 -6.23 -18.61
CA ILE A 155 -9.44 -7.49 -19.38
C ILE A 155 -9.66 -7.20 -20.86
N TYR A 156 -10.41 -6.15 -21.19
CA TYR A 156 -10.64 -5.72 -22.57
C TYR A 156 -9.52 -4.81 -23.09
N CYS A 157 -9.02 -3.90 -22.26
CA CYS A 157 -8.15 -2.80 -22.66
C CYS A 157 -6.69 -3.20 -22.88
N TYR A 158 -6.19 -4.22 -22.17
CA TYR A 158 -4.79 -4.67 -22.28
C TYR A 158 -4.63 -5.68 -23.41
N GLU A 159 -3.50 -5.63 -24.10
CA GLU A 159 -3.09 -6.59 -25.13
C GLU A 159 -1.57 -6.81 -25.05
N ALA A 160 -1.10 -8.00 -25.46
CA ALA A 160 0.32 -8.32 -25.56
C ALA A 160 0.91 -7.84 -26.90
N ASP A 161 2.22 -7.98 -27.07
CA ASP A 161 2.97 -7.71 -28.30
C ASP A 161 2.86 -6.27 -28.85
N LEU A 162 2.75 -5.28 -27.96
CA LEU A 162 2.72 -3.86 -28.34
C LEU A 162 4.13 -3.27 -28.40
N ILE A 163 4.54 -2.78 -29.58
CA ILE A 163 5.92 -2.31 -29.85
C ILE A 163 6.08 -0.80 -29.57
N SER A 164 5.01 -0.02 -29.68
CA SER A 164 4.99 1.45 -29.52
C SER A 164 4.59 1.92 -28.11
N THR A 165 4.81 1.06 -27.12
CA THR A 165 4.41 1.28 -25.72
C THR A 165 5.60 1.16 -24.77
N PRO A 166 5.46 1.68 -23.52
CA PRO A 166 6.48 1.47 -22.49
C PRO A 166 6.76 -0.02 -22.22
N LEU A 167 5.75 -0.87 -22.42
CA LEU A 167 5.77 -2.32 -22.20
C LEU A 167 5.05 -3.06 -23.32
N HIS A 168 5.41 -4.31 -23.58
CA HIS A 168 4.74 -5.16 -24.58
C HIS A 168 3.31 -5.53 -24.16
N CYS A 169 3.08 -5.78 -22.86
CA CYS A 169 1.75 -5.89 -22.28
C CYS A 169 1.24 -4.52 -21.82
N TYR A 170 0.38 -3.87 -22.62
CA TYR A 170 -0.13 -2.52 -22.33
C TYR A 170 -1.52 -2.24 -22.92
N GLY A 171 -2.04 -1.03 -22.69
CA GLY A 171 -3.29 -0.57 -23.28
C GLY A 171 -3.24 -0.51 -24.80
N LYS A 172 -4.12 -1.25 -25.48
CA LYS A 172 -4.11 -1.46 -26.93
C LYS A 172 -4.45 -0.21 -27.76
N THR A 173 -5.34 0.65 -27.27
CA THR A 173 -5.69 1.94 -27.90
C THR A 173 -5.36 3.11 -26.98
N VAL A 174 -5.29 4.33 -27.54
CA VAL A 174 -5.13 5.56 -26.76
C VAL A 174 -6.26 5.73 -25.73
N ALA A 175 -7.50 5.41 -26.11
CA ALA A 175 -8.65 5.47 -25.19
C ALA A 175 -8.50 4.47 -24.04
N CYS A 176 -8.06 3.24 -24.32
CA CYS A 176 -7.78 2.23 -23.29
C CYS A 176 -6.66 2.67 -22.34
N ARG A 177 -5.59 3.28 -22.87
CA ARG A 177 -4.50 3.84 -22.05
C ARG A 177 -5.02 4.94 -21.14
N LEU A 178 -5.71 5.94 -21.70
CA LEU A 178 -6.29 7.04 -20.93
C LEU A 178 -7.23 6.52 -19.84
N LEU A 179 -8.14 5.59 -20.16
CA LEU A 179 -9.07 5.02 -19.19
C LEU A 179 -8.35 4.32 -18.03
N THR A 180 -7.39 3.45 -18.35
CA THR A 180 -6.64 2.67 -17.35
C THR A 180 -5.71 3.54 -16.51
N ASP A 181 -5.02 4.49 -17.13
CA ASP A 181 -4.07 5.38 -16.46
C ASP A 181 -4.76 6.42 -15.60
N VAL A 182 -5.89 6.99 -16.06
CA VAL A 182 -6.71 7.91 -15.25
C VAL A 182 -7.39 7.17 -14.09
N THR A 183 -7.92 5.97 -14.33
CA THR A 183 -8.51 5.16 -13.25
C THR A 183 -7.46 4.81 -12.21
N TYR A 184 -6.26 4.43 -12.63
CA TYR A 184 -5.15 4.20 -11.70
C TYR A 184 -4.77 5.47 -10.92
N ALA A 185 -4.52 6.58 -11.62
CA ALA A 185 -4.11 7.84 -11.02
C ALA A 185 -5.13 8.34 -10.00
N LEU A 186 -6.39 8.48 -10.41
CA LEU A 186 -7.44 9.03 -9.57
C LEU A 186 -7.88 8.02 -8.52
N ILE A 187 -8.37 6.86 -8.92
CA ILE A 187 -9.09 5.95 -8.02
C ILE A 187 -8.17 5.11 -7.15
N THR A 188 -6.99 4.73 -7.66
CA THR A 188 -6.07 3.87 -6.89
C THR A 188 -5.11 4.67 -6.03
N VAL A 189 -4.68 5.85 -6.47
CA VAL A 189 -3.67 6.63 -5.75
C VAL A 189 -4.25 7.89 -5.14
N LEU A 190 -4.73 8.85 -5.94
CA LEU A 190 -5.05 10.19 -5.46
C LEU A 190 -6.26 10.25 -4.53
N PHE A 191 -7.35 9.52 -4.82
CA PHE A 191 -8.53 9.45 -3.96
C PHE A 191 -8.23 8.78 -2.60
N PRO A 192 -7.62 7.58 -2.55
CA PRO A 192 -7.22 6.99 -1.28
C PRO A 192 -6.28 7.88 -0.48
N LEU A 193 -5.28 8.50 -1.13
CA LEU A 193 -4.34 9.40 -0.45
C LEU A 193 -5.03 10.64 0.10
N SER A 194 -5.96 11.26 -0.64
CA SER A 194 -6.71 12.42 -0.16
C SER A 194 -7.56 12.06 1.05
N ILE A 195 -8.26 10.92 1.03
CA ILE A 195 -8.99 10.37 2.17
C ILE A 195 -8.04 10.15 3.36
N MET A 196 -6.90 9.49 3.15
CA MET A 196 -5.90 9.23 4.19
C MET A 196 -5.38 10.52 4.84
N CYS A 197 -5.09 11.54 4.04
CA CYS A 197 -4.62 12.84 4.52
C CYS A 197 -5.72 13.57 5.30
N ILE A 198 -6.93 13.67 4.76
CA ILE A 198 -8.06 14.36 5.41
C ILE A 198 -8.39 13.71 6.74
N PHE A 199 -8.68 12.40 6.75
CA PHE A 199 -9.04 11.70 7.99
C PHE A 199 -7.86 11.54 8.94
N GLY A 200 -6.62 11.50 8.44
CA GLY A 200 -5.41 11.55 9.24
C GLY A 200 -5.29 12.85 10.03
N VAL A 201 -5.43 14.00 9.36
CA VAL A 201 -5.41 15.33 9.99
C VAL A 201 -6.56 15.48 10.99
N MET A 202 -7.78 15.06 10.62
CA MET A 202 -8.93 15.08 11.53
C MET A 202 -8.70 14.22 12.78
N THR A 203 -8.08 13.05 12.63
CA THR A 203 -7.72 12.17 13.75
C THR A 203 -6.76 12.87 14.71
N ILE A 204 -5.72 13.52 14.18
CA ILE A 204 -4.75 14.26 14.99
C ILE A 204 -5.43 15.41 15.73
N SER A 205 -6.28 16.18 15.04
CA SER A 205 -7.03 17.29 15.62
C SER A 205 -7.92 16.85 16.80
N ASN A 206 -8.72 15.80 16.60
CA ASN A 206 -9.59 15.24 17.64
C ASN A 206 -8.81 14.75 18.87
N ILE A 207 -7.65 14.12 18.66
CA ILE A 207 -6.79 13.64 19.75
C ILE A 207 -6.21 14.81 20.53
N ARG A 208 -5.71 15.85 19.85
CA ARG A 208 -5.19 17.06 20.52
C ARG A 208 -6.28 17.72 21.35
N GLN A 209 -7.47 17.89 20.78
CA GLN A 209 -8.61 18.45 21.51
C GLN A 209 -8.98 17.62 22.74
N THR A 210 -9.05 16.29 22.61
CA THR A 210 -9.34 15.39 23.73
C THR A 210 -8.26 15.46 24.81
N TYR A 211 -6.99 15.56 24.42
CA TYR A 211 -5.87 15.70 25.34
C TYR A 211 -5.95 17.00 26.14
N TYR A 212 -6.22 18.15 25.49
CA TYR A 212 -6.41 19.42 26.19
C TYR A 212 -7.58 19.40 27.18
N VAL A 213 -8.72 18.78 26.82
CA VAL A 213 -9.86 18.63 27.73
C VAL A 213 -9.51 17.76 28.95
N ILE A 214 -8.76 16.67 28.75
CA ILE A 214 -8.32 15.80 29.86
C ILE A 214 -7.34 16.53 30.78
N LEU A 215 -6.38 17.26 30.22
CA LEU A 215 -5.42 18.05 31.01
C LEU A 215 -6.13 19.11 31.85
N PHE A 216 -7.07 19.85 31.26
CA PHE A 216 -7.84 20.86 31.96
C PHE A 216 -8.66 20.26 33.11
N LYS A 217 -9.35 19.14 32.87
CA LYS A 217 -10.08 18.41 33.93
C LYS A 217 -9.16 17.87 35.02
N ARG A 218 -7.95 17.42 34.68
CA ARG A 218 -6.96 16.96 35.67
C ARG A 218 -6.48 18.12 36.55
N LYS A 219 -6.19 19.28 35.95
CA LYS A 219 -5.80 20.49 36.70
C LYS A 219 -6.88 20.95 37.69
N ILE A 220 -8.16 20.85 37.31
CA ILE A 220 -9.28 21.14 38.22
C ILE A 220 -9.41 20.07 39.31
N ARG A 221 -9.21 18.79 38.98
CA ARG A 221 -9.37 17.67 39.91
C ARG A 221 -8.22 17.49 40.88
N GLU A 222 -7.02 17.99 40.58
CA GLU A 222 -5.90 18.06 41.53
C GLU A 222 -6.19 19.03 42.69
N THR A 223 -7.22 19.88 42.57
CA THR A 223 -7.75 20.71 43.66
C THR A 223 -8.77 19.98 44.56
N ASP A 224 -9.33 18.83 44.11
CA ASP A 224 -10.37 18.05 44.80
C ASP A 224 -9.91 16.60 45.12
N ASN A 225 -9.01 16.49 46.10
CA ASN A 225 -8.67 15.37 47.01
C ASN A 225 -8.67 13.86 46.63
N GLU A 226 -7.51 13.25 46.94
CA GLU A 226 -7.18 11.99 47.65
C GLU A 226 -7.93 10.64 47.52
N ASN A 227 -9.19 10.51 47.15
CA ASN A 227 -9.86 9.20 47.34
C ASN A 227 -10.29 8.51 46.04
N LYS A 228 -9.41 7.66 45.46
CA LYS A 228 -9.84 6.60 44.53
C LYS A 228 -8.83 5.46 44.33
N LYS A 229 -8.90 4.44 45.19
CA LYS A 229 -8.14 3.18 45.07
C LYS A 229 -8.91 1.98 44.48
N THR A 230 -10.18 2.12 44.07
CA THR A 230 -11.05 0.97 43.76
C THR A 230 -11.43 0.80 42.28
N LEU A 231 -10.48 0.63 41.36
CA LEU A 231 -10.78 0.30 39.94
C LEU A 231 -9.61 -0.37 39.16
N ILE A 232 -8.80 -1.20 39.83
CA ILE A 232 -7.48 -1.61 39.30
C ILE A 232 -7.54 -2.79 38.29
N LEU A 233 -8.50 -3.71 38.40
CA LEU A 233 -8.52 -4.94 37.60
C LEU A 233 -8.92 -4.77 36.12
N THR A 234 -9.75 -3.78 35.76
CA THR A 234 -10.09 -3.46 34.35
C THR A 234 -9.11 -2.47 33.69
N ASN A 235 -8.22 -1.84 34.48
CA ASN A 235 -7.28 -0.85 33.96
C ASN A 235 -6.15 -1.49 33.15
N GLY A 236 -5.62 -2.66 33.54
CA GLY A 236 -4.51 -3.30 32.82
C GLY A 236 -4.86 -3.64 31.36
N GLN A 237 -6.04 -4.23 31.14
CA GLN A 237 -6.54 -4.49 29.79
C GLN A 237 -6.80 -3.17 29.06
N ARG A 238 -7.52 -2.22 29.66
CA ARG A 238 -7.81 -0.92 29.02
C ARG A 238 -6.55 -0.15 28.60
N GLU A 239 -5.51 -0.15 29.44
CA GLU A 239 -4.22 0.47 29.14
C GLU A 239 -3.50 -0.24 28.00
N ARG A 240 -3.56 -1.58 27.94
CA ARG A 240 -3.04 -2.35 26.80
C ARG A 240 -3.76 -1.97 25.50
N TRP A 241 -5.08 -1.87 25.49
CA TRP A 241 -5.86 -1.47 24.31
C TRP A 241 -5.49 -0.06 23.84
N LYS A 242 -5.36 0.91 24.77
CA LYS A 242 -4.90 2.27 24.44
C LYS A 242 -3.48 2.28 23.85
N ARG A 243 -2.57 1.42 24.33
CA ARG A 243 -1.21 1.29 23.78
C ARG A 243 -1.25 0.75 22.35
N ILE A 244 -2.06 -0.28 22.09
CA ILE A 244 -2.27 -0.84 20.75
C ILE A 244 -2.82 0.23 19.80
N ASP A 245 -3.82 1.00 20.22
CA ASP A 245 -4.40 2.05 19.36
C ASP A 245 -3.43 3.21 19.08
N ARG A 246 -2.63 3.64 20.07
CA ARG A 246 -1.56 4.62 19.85
C ARG A 246 -0.55 4.11 18.83
N TYR A 247 -0.15 2.87 18.98
CA TYR A 247 0.77 2.18 18.07
C TYR A 247 0.22 2.14 16.64
N LEU A 248 -0.99 1.61 16.45
CA LEU A 248 -1.60 1.46 15.11
C LEU A 248 -1.73 2.80 14.40
N ARG A 249 -2.02 3.90 15.13
CA ARG A 249 -2.04 5.25 14.54
C ARG A 249 -0.67 5.74 14.11
N HIS A 250 0.37 5.49 14.91
CA HIS A 250 1.73 5.94 14.60
C HIS A 250 2.26 5.26 13.33
N VAL A 251 2.10 3.93 13.22
CA VAL A 251 2.50 3.21 12.01
C VAL A 251 1.69 3.63 10.79
N LEU A 252 0.39 3.90 10.96
CA LEU A 252 -0.46 4.38 9.88
C LEU A 252 0.01 5.74 9.35
N PHE A 253 0.41 6.66 10.23
CA PHE A 253 0.93 7.96 9.82
C PHE A 253 2.20 7.84 8.97
N ILE A 254 3.17 7.02 9.41
CA ILE A 254 4.41 6.77 8.67
C ILE A 254 4.10 6.09 7.33
N GLN A 255 3.17 5.14 7.34
CA GLN A 255 2.73 4.44 6.13
C GLN A 255 2.13 5.42 5.10
N ILE A 256 1.31 6.40 5.50
CA ILE A 256 0.74 7.39 4.57
C ILE A 256 1.84 8.23 3.90
N ILE A 257 2.84 8.69 4.66
CA ILE A 257 3.96 9.47 4.13
C ILE A 257 4.74 8.66 3.09
N LEU A 258 5.13 7.43 3.44
CA LEU A 258 5.91 6.59 2.53
C LEU A 258 5.09 6.14 1.31
N LEU A 259 3.79 5.86 1.47
CA LEU A 259 2.90 5.55 0.36
C LEU A 259 2.86 6.73 -0.62
N THR A 260 2.76 7.96 -0.11
CA THR A 260 2.74 9.18 -0.93
C THR A 260 4.02 9.32 -1.73
N ILE A 261 5.18 9.21 -1.06
CA ILE A 261 6.51 9.34 -1.68
C ILE A 261 6.72 8.29 -2.78
N PHE A 262 6.33 7.03 -2.53
CA PHE A 262 6.63 5.94 -3.45
C PHE A 262 5.60 5.76 -4.57
N THR A 263 4.40 6.34 -4.48
CA THR A 263 3.34 6.12 -5.50
C THR A 263 3.07 7.32 -6.40
N LEU A 264 3.30 8.54 -5.92
CA LEU A 264 3.16 9.74 -6.75
C LEU A 264 4.04 9.74 -8.00
N PRO A 265 5.31 9.28 -7.98
CA PRO A 265 6.14 9.23 -9.18
C PRO A 265 5.48 8.45 -10.33
N GLN A 266 4.81 7.34 -10.03
CA GLN A 266 4.13 6.54 -11.05
C GLN A 266 2.88 7.23 -11.60
N VAL A 267 2.17 8.00 -10.78
CA VAL A 267 1.02 8.78 -11.25
C VAL A 267 1.47 9.85 -12.25
N ILE A 268 2.53 10.58 -11.90
CA ILE A 268 3.11 11.62 -12.76
C ILE A 268 3.56 11.01 -14.09
N GLU A 269 4.26 9.88 -14.02
CA GLU A 269 4.81 9.19 -15.18
C GLU A 269 3.70 8.64 -16.11
N LYS A 270 2.64 8.03 -15.58
CA LYS A 270 1.48 7.56 -16.37
C LYS A 270 0.74 8.69 -17.07
N ILE A 271 0.58 9.83 -16.40
CA ILE A 271 -0.02 11.03 -16.99
C ILE A 271 0.88 11.56 -18.10
N TYR A 272 2.19 11.66 -17.85
CA TYR A 272 3.17 12.11 -18.85
C TYR A 272 3.16 11.22 -20.10
N THR A 273 3.21 9.90 -19.95
CA THR A 273 3.20 8.96 -21.08
C THR A 273 1.90 9.00 -21.87
N THR A 274 0.76 9.20 -21.19
CA THR A 274 -0.53 9.37 -21.86
C THR A 274 -0.60 10.67 -22.67
N LEU A 275 -0.15 11.79 -22.10
CA LEU A 275 -0.20 13.11 -22.75
C LEU A 275 0.78 13.23 -23.92
N THR A 276 1.91 12.51 -23.88
CA THR A 276 2.97 12.58 -24.89
C THR A 276 2.89 11.48 -25.95
N VAL A 277 1.76 10.77 -26.05
CA VAL A 277 1.63 9.60 -26.93
C VAL A 277 1.77 9.94 -28.43
N ASN A 278 1.38 11.16 -28.82
CA ASN A 278 1.44 11.63 -30.21
C ASN A 278 2.71 12.44 -30.51
N THR A 279 3.58 12.62 -29.52
CA THR A 279 4.82 13.39 -29.66
C THR A 279 5.89 12.49 -30.26
N ARG A 280 6.55 12.91 -31.33
CA ARG A 280 7.72 12.22 -31.87
C ARG A 280 8.88 12.35 -30.88
N LYS A 281 9.44 11.23 -30.44
CA LYS A 281 10.55 11.16 -29.49
C LYS A 281 11.77 10.53 -30.17
N SER A 282 12.97 10.99 -29.80
CA SER A 282 14.21 10.32 -30.21
C SER A 282 14.37 8.98 -29.50
N MET A 283 15.22 8.11 -30.03
CA MET A 283 15.52 6.80 -29.42
C MET A 283 16.04 6.93 -27.98
N LEU A 284 16.89 7.94 -27.72
CA LEU A 284 17.40 8.23 -26.38
C LEU A 284 16.26 8.64 -25.44
N HIS A 285 15.36 9.54 -25.87
CA HIS A 285 14.21 9.95 -25.08
C HIS A 285 13.27 8.78 -24.76
N MET A 286 12.98 7.90 -25.73
CA MET A 286 12.17 6.70 -25.49
C MET A 286 12.81 5.76 -24.47
N THR A 287 14.15 5.66 -24.48
CA THR A 287 14.88 4.81 -23.53
C THR A 287 14.83 5.40 -22.11
N ILE A 288 14.96 6.72 -21.98
CA ILE A 288 14.80 7.45 -20.71
C ILE A 288 13.39 7.25 -20.16
N ASP A 289 12.36 7.44 -20.98
CA ASP A 289 10.97 7.27 -20.56
C ASP A 289 10.71 5.85 -20.05
N LYS A 290 11.19 4.83 -20.76
CA LYS A 290 11.10 3.43 -20.31
C LYS A 290 11.82 3.19 -18.99
N PHE A 291 12.99 3.79 -18.78
CA PHE A 291 13.72 3.68 -17.52
C PHE A 291 12.92 4.31 -16.37
N ILE A 292 12.43 5.55 -16.55
CA ILE A 292 11.65 6.27 -15.54
C ILE A 292 10.34 5.52 -15.22
N TYR A 293 9.64 5.01 -16.23
CA TYR A 293 8.45 4.16 -16.07
C TYR A 293 8.74 2.98 -15.15
N ASN A 294 9.80 2.22 -15.46
CA ASN A 294 10.14 1.01 -14.71
C ASN A 294 10.59 1.35 -13.28
N PHE A 295 11.39 2.41 -13.11
CA PHE A 295 11.81 2.87 -11.79
C PHE A 295 10.59 3.27 -10.93
N ALA A 296 9.70 4.11 -11.46
CA ALA A 296 8.49 4.54 -10.76
C ALA A 296 7.55 3.36 -10.44
N LEU A 297 7.44 2.39 -11.36
CA LEU A 297 6.71 1.15 -11.11
C LEU A 297 7.34 0.35 -9.95
N LEU A 298 8.65 0.20 -9.88
CA LEU A 298 9.31 -0.53 -8.80
C LEU A 298 9.12 0.15 -7.43
N LEU A 299 9.11 1.48 -7.38
CA LEU A 299 8.77 2.21 -6.15
C LEU A 299 7.39 1.81 -5.61
N THR A 300 6.41 1.61 -6.49
CA THR A 300 5.07 1.19 -6.03
C THR A 300 5.02 -0.24 -5.50
N TYR A 301 5.88 -1.15 -5.99
CA TYR A 301 6.03 -2.47 -5.38
C TYR A 301 6.76 -2.41 -4.04
N LEU A 302 7.74 -1.51 -3.91
CA LEU A 302 8.38 -1.23 -2.62
C LEU A 302 7.33 -0.72 -1.62
N ALA A 303 6.39 0.12 -2.06
CA ALA A 303 5.26 0.59 -1.25
C ALA A 303 4.33 -0.56 -0.79
N SER A 304 4.15 -1.60 -1.61
CA SER A 304 3.44 -2.84 -1.22
C SER A 304 4.26 -3.76 -0.30
N GLY A 305 5.59 -3.71 -0.36
CA GLY A 305 6.49 -4.54 0.44
C GLY A 305 6.89 -3.96 1.80
N MET A 306 6.83 -2.64 1.96
CA MET A 306 7.26 -1.95 3.19
C MET A 306 6.39 -2.13 4.46
N PRO A 307 5.08 -2.48 4.44
CA PRO A 307 4.23 -2.41 5.62
C PRO A 307 4.78 -3.14 6.85
N PHE A 308 5.34 -4.34 6.69
CA PHE A 308 5.93 -5.10 7.80
C PHE A 308 7.13 -4.40 8.45
N TYR A 309 8.01 -3.82 7.63
CA TYR A 309 9.20 -3.13 8.11
C TYR A 309 8.81 -1.87 8.88
N ILE A 310 7.78 -1.15 8.43
CA ILE A 310 7.19 -0.03 9.19
C ILE A 310 6.62 -0.53 10.51
N TYR A 311 5.84 -1.61 10.49
CA TYR A 311 5.20 -2.15 11.69
C TYR A 311 6.21 -2.69 12.71
N THR A 312 7.36 -3.17 12.25
CA THR A 312 8.41 -3.73 13.11
C THR A 312 9.37 -2.66 13.63
N LEU A 313 9.85 -1.76 12.76
CA LEU A 313 10.89 -0.77 13.08
C LEU A 313 10.29 0.45 13.77
N SER A 314 9.23 1.02 13.21
CA SER A 314 8.56 2.21 13.74
C SER A 314 7.53 1.89 14.82
N GLY A 315 7.15 0.61 14.94
CA GLY A 315 6.00 0.16 15.71
C GLY A 315 6.17 -0.11 17.20
N GLY A 316 7.33 0.16 17.79
CA GLY A 316 7.53 -0.06 19.23
C GLY A 316 7.55 -1.53 19.66
N SER A 317 7.43 -1.77 20.96
CA SER A 317 7.70 -3.08 21.57
C SER A 317 6.60 -4.12 21.35
N ILE A 318 5.36 -3.72 21.04
CA ILE A 318 4.22 -4.66 20.96
C ILE A 318 4.37 -5.62 19.78
N PHE A 319 4.59 -5.10 18.56
CA PHE A 319 4.75 -5.95 17.38
C PHE A 319 6.00 -6.85 17.51
N ARG A 320 7.11 -6.29 17.99
CA ARG A 320 8.35 -7.03 18.27
C ARG A 320 8.18 -8.11 19.34
N THR A 321 7.41 -7.84 20.40
CA THR A 321 7.12 -8.81 21.46
C THR A 321 6.22 -9.92 20.95
N THR A 322 5.17 -9.58 20.19
CA THR A 322 4.27 -10.56 19.57
C THR A 322 5.04 -11.45 18.58
N LEU A 323 5.90 -10.87 17.74
CA LEU A 323 6.76 -11.61 16.83
C LEU A 323 7.74 -12.54 17.58
N ARG A 324 8.40 -12.04 18.62
CA ARG A 324 9.30 -12.86 19.47
C ARG A 324 8.55 -14.00 20.15
N ASN A 325 7.33 -13.75 20.64
CA ASN A 325 6.51 -14.78 21.27
C ASN A 325 6.03 -15.83 20.27
N LEU A 326 5.66 -15.40 19.06
CA LEU A 326 5.30 -16.31 17.97
C LEU A 326 6.50 -17.23 17.62
N ILE A 327 7.67 -16.64 17.40
CA ILE A 327 8.91 -17.39 17.12
C ILE A 327 9.19 -18.38 18.26
N ARG A 328 9.15 -17.94 19.52
CA ARG A 328 9.34 -18.82 20.68
C ARG A 328 8.32 -19.96 20.74
N SER A 329 7.06 -19.70 20.39
CA SER A 329 6.03 -20.74 20.38
C SER A 329 6.25 -21.79 19.29
N ILE A 330 6.81 -21.40 18.14
CA ILE A 330 7.18 -22.34 17.07
C ILE A 330 8.34 -23.22 17.52
N PHE A 331 9.38 -22.63 18.11
CA PHE A 331 10.56 -23.37 18.59
C PHE A 331 10.34 -24.18 19.87
N LYS A 332 9.25 -23.95 20.62
CA LYS A 332 8.92 -24.71 21.84
C LYS A 332 8.01 -25.92 21.54
N ASN A 333 7.40 -25.95 20.35
CA ASN A 333 6.55 -27.04 19.88
C ASN A 333 7.29 -28.02 18.93
N ASN A 334 8.57 -27.76 18.66
CA ASN A 334 9.53 -28.71 18.10
C ASN A 334 10.49 -29.11 19.22
#